data_AF-A0A2V6HCL3-F1
#
_entry.id   AF-A0A2V6HCL3-F1
#
_cell.length_a   1.000
_cell.length_b   1.000
_cell.length_c   1.000
_cell.angle_alpha   90.00
_cell.angle_beta   90.00
_cell.angle_gamma   90.00
#
_symmetry.space_group_name_H-M   'P 1'
#
loop_
_entity.id
_entity.type
_entity.pdbx_description
1 polymer ?
#
loop_
_entity_poly.entity_id
_entity_poly.type
_entity_poly.pdbx_seq_one_letter_code
_entity_poly.pdbx_strand_id
1 'polypeptide(L)' 'MSSERRKSYPFDQLEPKWQAIWEERQLFHAPNPGEKVFDPAKPKFYILDMFPYPSGAGLHVGHPEGYTATDIVTRYKRMR' A
#
# COMPACT_ATOMS: atom_id res chain seq x y z
N MET A 1 3.20 -41.21 -14.61
CA MET A 1 2.44 -40.23 -13.82
C MET A 1 3.20 -38.91 -13.85
N SER A 2 2.77 -37.98 -14.70
CA SER A 2 3.41 -36.66 -14.79
C SER A 2 2.98 -35.84 -13.56
N SER A 3 3.92 -35.48 -12.70
CA SER A 3 3.69 -34.53 -11.62
C SER A 3 3.26 -33.20 -12.24
N GLU A 4 2.01 -32.79 -12.06
CA GLU A 4 1.58 -31.43 -12.37
C GLU A 4 2.40 -30.45 -11.54
N ARG A 5 3.48 -29.92 -12.11
CA ARG A 5 4.23 -28.81 -11.51
C ARG A 5 3.29 -27.62 -11.48
N ARG A 6 2.91 -27.19 -10.28
CA ARG A 6 2.13 -25.97 -10.06
C ARG A 6 2.82 -24.82 -10.80
N LYS A 7 2.10 -24.16 -11.72
CA LYS A 7 2.62 -22.97 -12.42
C LYS A 7 3.05 -21.93 -11.38
N SER A 8 4.20 -21.30 -11.62
CA SER A 8 4.68 -20.19 -10.79
C SER A 8 3.66 -19.04 -10.80
N TYR A 9 3.49 -18.38 -9.66
CA TYR A 9 2.64 -17.19 -9.58
C TYR A 9 3.33 -16.01 -10.27
N PRO A 10 2.65 -15.27 -11.18
CA PRO A 10 3.27 -14.23 -12.00
C PRO A 10 3.28 -12.87 -11.26
N PHE A 11 4.16 -12.75 -10.26
CA PHE A 11 4.31 -11.50 -9.47
C PHE A 11 4.69 -10.31 -10.36
N ASP A 12 5.57 -10.54 -11.34
CA ASP A 12 6.08 -9.60 -12.33
C ASP A 12 4.99 -8.95 -13.20
N GLN A 13 3.84 -9.62 -13.35
CA GLN A 13 2.71 -9.11 -14.12
C GLN A 13 1.61 -8.55 -13.22
N LEU A 14 1.35 -9.20 -12.09
CA LEU A 14 0.23 -8.85 -11.22
C LEU A 14 0.51 -7.63 -10.36
N GLU A 15 1.72 -7.48 -9.80
CA GLU A 15 2.04 -6.35 -8.93
C GLU A 15 2.00 -5.00 -9.68
N PRO A 16 2.65 -4.84 -10.85
CA PRO A 16 2.60 -3.58 -11.59
C PRO A 16 1.18 -3.24 -12.08
N LYS A 17 0.41 -4.25 -12.48
CA LYS A 17 -0.99 -4.09 -12.89
C LYS A 17 -1.82 -3.45 -11.78
N TRP A 18 -1.71 -3.96 -10.55
CA TRP A 18 -2.51 -3.44 -9.44
C TRP A 18 -2.02 -2.08 -8.96
N GLN A 19 -0.70 -1.87 -8.89
CA GLN A 19 -0.12 -0.56 -8.58
C GLN A 19 -0.61 0.52 -9.56
N ALA A 20 -0.63 0.22 -10.86
CA ALA A 20 -1.15 1.15 -11.88
C ALA A 20 -2.65 1.46 -11.68
N ILE A 21 -3.47 0.45 -11.39
CA ILE A 21 -4.90 0.66 -11.10
C ILE A 21 -5.11 1.50 -9.83
N TRP A 22 -4.29 1.27 -8.79
CA TRP A 22 -4.38 2.03 -7.55
C TRP A 22 -4.04 3.50 -7.75
N GLU A 23 -3.00 3.78 -8.54
CA GLU A 23 -2.59 5.13 -8.93
C GLU A 23 -3.65 5.81 -9.80
N GLU A 24 -4.08 5.17 -10.88
CA GLU A 24 -5.08 5.71 -11.82
C GLU A 24 -6.38 6.10 -11.10
N ARG A 25 -6.82 5.24 -10.18
CA ARG A 25 -8.07 5.45 -9.44
C ARG A 25 -7.89 6.22 -8.14
N GLN A 26 -6.66 6.65 -7.83
CA GLN A 26 -6.31 7.35 -6.60
C GLN A 26 -6.85 6.62 -5.36
N LEU A 27 -6.72 5.29 -5.34
CA LEU A 27 -7.39 4.47 -4.33
C LEU A 27 -6.93 4.81 -2.92
N PHE A 28 -5.73 5.32 -2.69
CA PHE A 28 -5.24 5.66 -1.35
C PHE A 28 -5.40 7.14 -0.98
N HIS A 29 -6.07 7.93 -1.82
CA HIS A 29 -6.42 9.32 -1.48
C HIS A 29 -7.39 9.35 -0.29
N ALA A 30 -7.02 10.14 0.73
CA ALA A 30 -7.85 10.39 1.90
C ALA A 30 -8.55 11.76 1.71
N PRO A 31 -9.89 11.81 1.56
CA PRO A 31 -10.58 13.06 1.30
C PRO A 31 -10.44 14.07 2.45
N ASN A 32 -10.26 15.34 2.10
CA ASN A 32 -10.21 16.45 3.05
C ASN A 32 -11.51 17.27 3.09
N PRO A 33 -11.74 18.06 4.16
CA PRO A 33 -12.87 18.99 4.20
C PRO A 33 -12.97 19.85 2.94
N GLY A 34 -14.15 19.89 2.33
CA GLY A 34 -14.41 20.60 1.08
C GLY A 34 -14.35 19.73 -0.18
N GLU A 35 -13.84 18.51 -0.09
CA GLU A 35 -13.89 17.55 -1.21
C GLU A 35 -15.26 16.86 -1.30
N LYS A 36 -15.69 16.54 -2.54
CA LYS A 36 -17.03 15.95 -2.81
C LYS A 36 -17.30 14.64 -2.05
N VAL A 37 -16.26 13.86 -1.79
CA VAL A 37 -16.34 12.53 -1.16
C VAL A 37 -15.96 12.54 0.31
N PHE A 38 -15.75 13.73 0.90
CA PHE A 38 -15.46 13.88 2.32
C PHE A 38 -16.70 13.65 3.17
N ASP A 39 -16.56 12.81 4.19
CA ASP A 39 -17.60 12.52 5.18
C ASP A 39 -17.04 12.78 6.59
N PRO A 40 -17.51 13.83 7.30
CA PRO A 40 -17.02 14.17 8.63
C PRO A 40 -17.40 13.15 9.71
N ALA A 41 -18.36 12.26 9.46
CA ALA A 41 -18.78 11.23 10.41
C ALA A 41 -17.85 10.01 10.43
N LYS A 42 -17.02 9.82 9.39
CA LYS A 42 -16.08 8.70 9.34
C LYS A 42 -14.96 8.85 10.37
N PRO A 43 -14.58 7.78 11.09
CA PRO A 43 -13.48 7.83 12.03
C PRO A 43 -12.17 8.11 11.30
N LYS A 44 -11.37 9.05 11.84
CA LYS A 44 -10.06 9.39 11.29
C LYS A 44 -8.98 8.49 11.89
N PHE A 45 -8.03 8.09 11.07
CA PHE A 45 -6.84 7.38 11.50
C PHE A 45 -5.63 7.92 10.73
N TYR A 46 -4.61 8.35 11.44
CA TYR A 46 -3.36 8.81 10.87
C TYR A 46 -2.21 8.00 11.47
N ILE A 47 -1.39 7.43 10.61
CA ILE A 47 -0.18 6.70 10.96
C ILE A 47 0.96 7.28 10.15
N LEU A 48 2.10 7.47 10.81
CA LEU A 48 3.26 8.12 10.25
C LEU A 48 4.48 7.25 10.48
N ASP A 49 5.19 6.97 9.40
CA ASP A 49 6.51 6.36 9.45
C ASP A 49 7.62 7.41 9.44
N MET A 50 8.78 6.99 9.91
CA MET A 50 9.99 7.80 9.78
C MET A 50 10.42 7.83 8.31
N PHE A 51 10.43 9.03 7.73
CA PHE A 51 10.95 9.24 6.39
C PHE A 51 12.42 8.82 6.31
N PRO A 52 12.82 8.11 5.23
CA PRO A 52 14.19 7.67 5.09
C PRO A 52 15.10 8.88 4.78
N TYR A 53 16.30 8.89 5.34
CA TYR A 53 17.31 9.86 4.95
C TYR A 53 17.77 9.55 3.50
N PRO A 54 17.83 10.52 2.57
CA PRO A 54 18.15 10.28 1.16
C PRO A 54 19.66 10.06 0.97
N SER A 55 20.17 8.92 1.45
CA SER A 55 21.60 8.60 1.50
C SER A 55 22.24 8.22 0.15
N GLY A 56 21.45 8.13 -0.93
CA GLY A 56 21.91 7.69 -2.25
C GLY A 56 22.15 6.18 -2.40
N ALA A 57 22.16 5.42 -1.29
CA ALA A 57 22.31 3.95 -1.29
C ALA A 57 20.99 3.18 -1.48
N GLY A 58 19.86 3.90 -1.62
CA GLY A 58 18.52 3.31 -1.70
C GLY A 58 17.99 2.83 -0.35
N LEU A 59 16.91 2.04 -0.39
CA LEU A 59 16.28 1.47 0.81
C LEU A 59 16.98 0.17 1.21
N HIS A 60 17.52 0.10 2.42
CA HIS A 60 17.91 -1.16 3.06
C HIS A 60 16.71 -1.89 3.67
N VAL A 61 16.86 -3.18 3.99
CA VAL A 61 15.80 -4.07 4.52
C VAL A 61 15.08 -3.57 5.78
N GLY A 62 15.72 -2.75 6.62
CA GLY A 62 15.03 -2.13 7.77
C GLY A 62 13.94 -1.11 7.40
N HIS A 63 13.98 -0.51 6.20
CA HIS A 63 12.93 0.42 5.75
C HIS A 63 11.61 -0.29 5.45
N PRO A 64 11.56 -1.32 4.58
CA PRO A 64 10.32 -2.02 4.30
C PRO A 64 9.75 -2.74 5.52
N GLU A 65 10.56 -3.12 6.51
CA GLU A 65 10.04 -3.69 7.77
C GLU A 65 9.06 -2.73 8.46
N GLY A 66 9.48 -1.49 8.68
CA GLY A 66 8.62 -0.45 9.26
C GLY A 66 7.42 -0.13 8.36
N TYR A 67 7.67 0.13 7.07
CA TYR A 67 6.64 0.56 6.13
C TYR A 67 5.58 -0.51 5.86
N THR A 68 5.96 -1.78 5.91
CA THR A 68 5.02 -2.89 5.75
C THR A 68 4.11 -3.00 6.97
N ALA A 69 4.65 -2.85 8.19
CA ALA A 69 3.85 -2.92 9.41
C ALA A 69 2.79 -1.82 9.45
N THR A 70 3.15 -0.58 9.09
CA THR A 70 2.22 0.55 9.05
C THR A 70 1.20 0.43 7.90
N ASP A 71 1.59 -0.05 6.71
CA ASP A 71 0.66 -0.29 5.60
C ASP A 71 -0.38 -1.37 5.95
N ILE A 72 0.05 -2.45 6.62
CA ILE A 72 -0.87 -3.49 7.14
C ILE A 72 -1.90 -2.87 8.10
N VAL A 73 -1.45 -2.08 9.08
CA VAL A 73 -2.35 -1.44 10.05
C VAL A 73 -3.29 -0.46 9.35
N THR A 74 -2.80 0.31 8.39
CA THR A 74 -3.61 1.26 7.61
C THR A 74 -4.72 0.55 6.84
N ARG A 75 -4.39 -0.53 6.13
CA ARG A 75 -5.36 -1.32 5.38
C ARG A 75 -6.39 -1.98 6.29
N TYR A 76 -5.96 -2.50 7.44
CA TYR A 76 -6.87 -3.04 8.45
C TYR A 76 -7.85 -1.97 8.96
N LYS A 77 -7.35 -0.78 9.31
CA LYS A 77 -8.18 0.35 9.77
C LYS A 77 -9.13 0.86 8.69
N ARG A 78 -8.72 0.82 7.42
CA ARG A 78 -9.57 1.20 6.29
C ARG A 78 -10.73 0.23 6.03
N MET A 79 -10.55 -1.05 6.35
CA MET A 79 -11.59 -2.07 6.20
C MET A 79 -12.61 -2.08 7.34
N ARG A 80 -12.29 -1.46 8.48
CA ARG A 80 -13.10 -1.45 9.71
C ARG A 80 -13.92 -0.18 9.81
#